data_AF-A0A3D3FRN8-F1
#
_entry.id   AF-A0A3D3FRN8-F1
#
_cell.length_a   1.000
_cell.length_b   1.000
_cell.length_c   1.000
_cell.angle_alpha   90.00
_cell.angle_beta   90.00
_cell.angle_gamma   90.00
#
_symmetry.space_group_name_H-M   'P 1'
#
loop_
_entity.id
_entity.type
_entity.pdbx_description
1 polymer ?
#
loop_
_entity_poly.entity_id
_entity_poly.type
_entity_poly.pdbx_seq_one_letter_code
_entity_poly.pdbx_strand_id
1 'polypeptide(L)'
;MMVTLYKTDKTGKLRFFTVHDLQRSLLEGYALTVNVSVGDAAGKDRLMEFADAAEAERWIARTFASKRKDGYSTLYRYGSERTLPDRAGKRLGLKAG
;
A
#
# COMPACT_ATOMS: atom_id res chain seq x y z
N MET A 1 1.78 -2.78 8.77
CA MET A 1 0.68 -3.03 7.78
C MET A 1 1.25 -3.28 6.39
N MET A 2 0.64 -4.10 5.55
CA MET A 2 1.06 -4.39 4.18
C MET A 2 -0.13 -4.39 3.21
N VAL A 3 -0.01 -3.69 2.07
CA VAL A 3 -1.05 -3.68 1.03
C VAL A 3 -0.41 -3.72 -0.34
N THR A 4 -0.84 -4.66 -1.17
CA THR A 4 -0.41 -4.82 -2.56
C THR A 4 -1.56 -4.46 -3.50
N LEU A 5 -1.28 -3.57 -4.43
CA LEU A 5 -2.13 -3.26 -5.56
C LEU A 5 -1.54 -3.87 -6.83
N TYR A 6 -2.39 -4.19 -7.79
CA TYR A 6 -1.99 -4.69 -9.09
C TYR A 6 -2.73 -3.98 -10.23
N LYS A 7 -2.11 -3.93 -11.40
CA LYS A 7 -2.81 -3.68 -12.66
C LYS A 7 -2.17 -4.45 -13.80
N THR A 8 -2.93 -4.67 -14.85
CA THR A 8 -2.40 -5.13 -16.13
C THR A 8 -2.18 -3.91 -17.02
N ASP A 9 -0.99 -3.78 -17.60
CA ASP A 9 -0.73 -2.71 -18.56
C ASP A 9 -1.19 -3.09 -19.98
N LYS A 10 -1.07 -2.15 -20.93
CA LYS A 10 -1.51 -2.34 -22.32
C LYS A 10 -0.79 -3.49 -23.04
N THR A 11 0.35 -3.94 -22.51
CA THR A 11 1.14 -5.05 -23.07
C THR A 11 0.80 -6.40 -22.44
N GLY A 12 -0.19 -6.45 -21.55
CA GLY A 12 -0.57 -7.66 -20.81
C GLY A 12 0.31 -7.93 -19.59
N LYS A 13 1.29 -7.07 -19.29
CA LYS A 13 2.19 -7.27 -18.14
C LYS A 13 1.53 -6.83 -16.84
N LEU A 14 1.64 -7.68 -15.82
CA LEU A 14 1.24 -7.33 -14.45
C LEU A 14 2.21 -6.32 -13.87
N ARG A 15 1.67 -5.35 -13.14
CA ARG A 15 2.43 -4.37 -12.36
C ARG A 15 1.94 -4.44 -10.94
N PHE A 16 2.86 -4.54 -10.00
CA PHE A 16 2.54 -4.54 -8.59
C PHE A 16 3.05 -3.25 -7.94
N PHE A 17 2.25 -2.74 -7.02
CA PHE A 17 2.59 -1.62 -6.18
C PHE A 17 2.28 -2.04 -4.75
N THR A 18 3.32 -2.23 -3.95
CA THR A 18 3.16 -2.68 -2.57
C THR A 18 3.67 -1.63 -1.60
N VAL A 19 2.93 -1.42 -0.53
CA VAL A 19 3.36 -0.63 0.62
C VAL A 19 3.41 -1.54 1.82
N HIS A 20 4.56 -1.55 2.50
CA HIS A 20 4.80 -2.28 3.74
C HIS A 20 5.29 -1.28 4.78
N ASP A 21 4.57 -1.19 5.88
CA ASP A 21 5.06 -0.66 7.15
C ASP A 21 5.88 -1.80 7.78
N LEU A 22 7.16 -1.85 7.39
CA LEU A 22 8.17 -2.67 8.07
C LEU A 22 8.39 -1.99 9.42
N GLN A 23 8.15 -2.75 10.49
CA GLN A 23 8.66 -2.54 11.85
C GLN A 23 9.04 -1.09 12.20
N ARG A 24 8.29 -0.48 13.14
CA ARG A 24 8.70 0.73 13.87
C ARG A 24 10.22 0.71 14.05
N SER A 25 10.91 1.62 13.36
CA SER A 25 12.35 1.78 13.51
C SER A 25 12.65 1.89 15.00
N LEU A 26 13.70 1.21 15.46
CA LEU A 26 14.19 1.30 16.85
C LEU A 26 14.51 2.75 17.25
N LEU A 27 14.61 3.67 16.28
CA LEU A 27 15.01 5.07 16.42
C LEU A 27 13.87 6.07 16.13
N GLU A 28 12.64 5.74 16.51
CA GLU A 28 11.49 6.69 16.59
C GLU A 28 10.95 7.26 15.25
N GLY A 29 11.40 6.77 14.10
CA GLY A 29 10.84 7.14 12.79
C GLY A 29 9.70 6.24 12.32
N TYR A 30 8.63 6.84 11.76
CA TYR A 30 7.62 6.10 11.00
C TYR A 30 8.14 5.89 9.58
N ALA A 31 8.26 4.63 9.15
CA ALA A 31 8.80 4.32 7.83
C ALA A 31 7.88 3.36 7.06
N LEU A 32 7.80 3.57 5.75
CA LEU A 32 7.14 2.68 4.81
C LEU A 32 8.13 2.24 3.74
N THR A 33 8.17 0.95 3.47
CA THR A 33 8.81 0.40 2.29
C THR A 33 7.78 0.33 1.16
N VAL A 34 8.13 0.95 0.04
CA VAL A 34 7.33 0.93 -1.20
C VAL A 34 8.05 0.08 -2.22
N ASN A 35 7.41 -0.99 -2.67
CA ASN A 35 7.91 -1.83 -3.77
C ASN A 35 7.10 -1.56 -5.04
N VAL A 36 7.79 -1.39 -6.17
CA VAL A 36 7.16 -1.34 -7.49
C VAL A 36 7.82 -2.37 -8.40
N SER A 37 7.05 -3.38 -8.83
CA SER A 37 7.53 -4.46 -9.70
C SER A 37 6.67 -4.61 -10.96
N VAL A 38 7.24 -5.26 -11.97
CA VAL A 38 6.59 -5.57 -13.25
C VAL A 38 6.86 -7.02 -13.60
N GLY A 39 5.80 -7.81 -13.80
CA GLY A 39 5.87 -9.26 -14.01
C GLY A 39 6.60 -9.94 -12.84
N ASP A 40 7.51 -10.86 -13.18
CA ASP A 40 8.30 -11.63 -12.22
C ASP A 40 9.63 -10.94 -11.84
N ALA A 41 9.86 -9.71 -12.29
CA ALA A 41 11.09 -8.99 -12.01
C ALA A 41 11.18 -8.54 -10.54
N ALA A 42 12.38 -8.60 -9.98
CA ALA A 42 12.67 -7.97 -8.69
C ALA A 42 12.29 -6.48 -8.76
N GLY A 43 11.33 -6.08 -7.93
CA GLY A 43 10.84 -4.70 -7.90
C GLY A 43 11.88 -3.71 -7.41
N LYS A 44 11.60 -2.42 -7.57
CA LYS A 44 12.35 -1.35 -6.92
C LYS A 44 11.76 -1.09 -5.56
N ASP A 45 12.55 -1.33 -4.52
CA ASP A 45 12.24 -0.93 -3.15
C ASP A 45 12.67 0.52 -2.90
N ARG A 46 11.80 1.25 -2.20
CA ARG A 46 12.08 2.59 -1.72
C ARG A 46 11.62 2.72 -0.27
N LEU A 47 12.54 3.12 0.60
CA LEU A 47 12.20 3.52 1.95
C LEU A 47 11.63 4.95 1.94
N MET A 48 10.55 5.15 2.67
CA MET A 48 9.91 6.43 2.89
C MET A 48 9.82 6.70 4.38
N GLU A 49 10.38 7.81 4.82
CA GLU A 49 10.37 8.22 6.21
C GLU A 49 9.36 9.35 6.41
N PHE A 50 8.73 9.36 7.57
CA PHE A 50 7.69 10.30 7.95
C PHE A 50 7.94 10.79 9.36
N ALA A 51 7.55 12.04 9.63
CA ALA A 51 7.69 12.64 10.96
C ALA A 51 6.75 11.98 11.98
N ASP A 52 5.55 11.58 11.55
CA ASP A 52 4.57 10.95 12.42
C ASP A 52 3.68 9.91 11.70
N ALA A 53 2.92 9.15 12.48
CA ALA A 53 2.00 8.12 11.97
C ALA A 53 0.93 8.70 11.04
N ALA A 54 0.40 9.88 11.36
CA ALA A 54 -0.70 10.49 10.64
C ALA A 54 -0.23 10.98 9.27
N GLU A 55 1.01 11.43 9.14
CA GLU A 55 1.64 11.78 7.88
C GLU A 55 1.79 10.56 6.97
N ALA A 56 2.31 9.45 7.52
CA ALA A 56 2.40 8.18 6.80
C ALA A 56 1.01 7.70 6.33
N GLU A 57 -0.01 7.76 7.18
CA GLU A 57 -1.39 7.41 6.81
C GLU A 57 -1.97 8.30 5.72
N ARG A 58 -1.80 9.62 5.82
CA ARG A 58 -2.24 10.58 4.79
C ARG A 58 -1.54 10.28 3.47
N TRP A 59 -0.25 9.95 3.52
CA TRP A 59 0.50 9.57 2.34
C TRP A 59 -0.05 8.29 1.71
N ILE A 60 -0.28 7.23 2.49
CA ILE A 60 -0.88 5.97 2.02
C ILE A 60 -2.23 6.23 1.36
N ALA A 61 -3.12 6.97 2.03
CA ALA A 61 -4.46 7.24 1.55
C ALA A 61 -4.44 7.99 0.20
N ARG A 62 -3.62 9.04 0.08
CA ARG A 62 -3.44 9.80 -1.18
C ARG A 62 -2.85 8.93 -2.27
N THR A 63 -1.80 8.17 -1.96
CA THR A 63 -1.14 7.29 -2.93
C THR A 63 -2.09 6.23 -3.45
N PHE A 64 -2.89 5.59 -2.60
CA PHE A 64 -3.83 4.56 -3.04
C PHE A 64 -5.02 5.15 -3.80
N ALA A 65 -5.50 6.33 -3.42
CA ALA A 65 -6.50 7.03 -4.22
C ALA A 65 -5.97 7.35 -5.62
N SER A 66 -4.73 7.84 -5.71
CA SER A 66 -4.05 8.09 -7.00
C SER A 66 -3.88 6.81 -7.81
N LYS A 67 -3.34 5.73 -7.22
CA LYS A 67 -3.17 4.44 -7.91
C LYS A 67 -4.49 3.83 -8.37
N ARG A 68 -5.57 3.99 -7.60
CA ARG A 68 -6.90 3.56 -8.04
C ARG A 68 -7.37 4.32 -9.28
N LYS A 69 -7.14 5.64 -9.35
CA LYS A 69 -7.39 6.44 -10.57
C LYS A 69 -6.53 5.97 -11.74
N ASP A 70 -5.31 5.49 -11.48
CA ASP A 70 -4.41 4.91 -12.48
C ASP A 70 -4.78 3.47 -12.94
N GLY A 71 -5.93 2.95 -12.49
CA GLY A 71 -6.45 1.64 -12.86
C GLY A 71 -5.93 0.47 -12.02
N TYR A 72 -5.26 0.74 -10.89
CA TYR A 72 -4.86 -0.33 -9.98
C TYR A 72 -6.04 -0.84 -9.14
N SER A 73 -6.07 -2.15 -8.94
CA SER A 73 -6.98 -2.85 -8.03
C SER A 73 -6.21 -3.43 -6.85
N THR A 74 -6.89 -3.65 -5.72
CA THR A 74 -6.28 -4.30 -4.55
C THR A 74 -6.13 -5.79 -4.80
N LEU A 75 -4.91 -6.31 -4.65
CA LEU A 75 -4.62 -7.74 -4.72
C LEU A 75 -4.69 -8.36 -3.32
N TYR A 76 -3.97 -7.75 -2.38
CA TYR A 76 -3.76 -8.30 -1.05
C TYR A 76 -3.65 -7.19 -0.01
N ARG A 77 -4.10 -7.50 1.21
CA ARG A 77 -4.03 -6.62 2.37
C ARG A 77 -3.79 -7.43 3.63
N TYR A 78 -2.84 -6.99 4.43
CA TYR A 78 -2.46 -7.61 5.70
C TYR A 78 -2.17 -6.56 6.77
N GLY A 79 -2.77 -6.72 7.94
CA GLY A 79 -2.57 -5.84 9.09
C GLY A 79 -3.77 -5.88 10.04
N SER A 80 -3.53 -5.58 11.32
CA SER A 80 -4.60 -5.38 12.31
C SER A 80 -5.53 -4.25 11.87
N GLU A 81 -6.81 -4.31 12.28
CA GLU A 81 -8.04 -3.58 11.88
C GLU A 81 -8.01 -2.03 11.66
N ARG A 82 -6.90 -1.45 11.25
CA ARG A 82 -6.77 -0.04 10.88
C ARG A 82 -7.54 0.19 9.58
N THR A 83 -8.81 0.57 9.69
CA THR A 83 -9.77 0.57 8.58
C THR A 83 -9.35 1.59 7.50
N LEU A 84 -8.93 1.12 6.32
CA LEU A 84 -8.71 1.98 5.14
C LEU A 84 -9.99 2.01 4.29
N PRO A 85 -10.32 3.15 3.65
CA PRO A 85 -11.56 3.29 2.89
C PRO A 85 -11.58 2.40 1.64
N ASP A 86 -12.68 1.66 1.48
CA ASP A 86 -12.94 0.79 0.34
C ASP A 86 -13.31 1.58 -0.94
N ARG A 87 -13.70 0.86 -2.02
CA ARG A 87 -14.11 1.43 -3.32
C ARG A 87 -15.26 2.44 -3.24
N ALA A 88 -16.03 2.45 -2.16
CA ALA A 88 -17.19 3.31 -1.95
C ALA A 88 -17.02 4.30 -0.77
N GLY A 89 -15.85 4.32 -0.12
CA GLY A 89 -15.63 5.11 1.09
C GLY A 89 -16.32 4.55 2.35
N LYS A 90 -16.82 3.30 2.32
CA LYS A 90 -17.38 2.65 3.51
C LYS A 90 -16.30 1.96 4.33
N ARG A 91 -16.47 2.02 5.66
CA ARG A 91 -15.64 1.31 6.64
C ARG A 91 -16.02 -0.17 6.63
N LEU A 92 -15.20 -1.00 5.98
CA LEU A 92 -15.32 -2.45 6.09
C LEU A 92 -14.62 -2.90 7.38
N GLY A 93 -15.42 -3.15 8.42
CA GLY A 93 -15.02 -3.98 9.55
C GLY A 93 -15.06 -5.44 9.11
N LEU A 94 -13.91 -6.11 9.09
CA LEU A 94 -13.83 -7.54 8.86
C LEU A 94 -13.74 -8.21 10.22
N LYS A 95 -14.84 -8.83 10.66
CA LYS A 95 -14.80 -9.76 11.80
C LYS A 95 -13.84 -10.89 11.44
N ALA A 96 -12.78 -11.03 12.22
CA ALA A 96 -11.99 -12.26 12.23
C ALA A 96 -12.90 -13.39 12.75
N GLY A 97 -13.03 -14.44 11.95
CA GLY A 97 -13.54 -15.74 12.39
C GLY A 97 -12.42 -16.60 12.94
#